data_AF-Q9ZTY4-F1
#
_entry.id   AF-Q9ZTY4-F1
#
_cell.length_a   1.000
_cell.length_b   1.000
_cell.length_c   1.000
_cell.angle_alpha   90.00
_cell.angle_beta   90.00
_cell.angle_gamma   90.00
#
_symmetry.space_group_name_H-M   'P 1'
#
loop_
_entity.id
_entity.type
_entity.pdbx_description
1 polymer ?
#
loop_
_entity_poly.entity_id
_entity_poly.type
_entity_poly.pdbx_seq_one_letter_code
_entity_poly.pdbx_strand_id
1 'polypeptide(L)'
;RDLKWRTGAQIIPIRCSSTNSFRLTKTALDNAYRRATKLKLQVKGIVVTNPSNPLGTTMTSIELHTLVDFIEANNLHLICDEIYS
;
A
#
# COMPACT_ATOMS: atom_id res chain seq x y z
N ARG A 1 8.04 -11.15 5.61
CA ARG A 1 8.21 -11.86 6.90
C ARG A 1 9.17 -11.12 7.83
N ASP A 2 10.25 -10.57 7.28
CA ASP A 2 11.30 -9.91 8.05
C ASP A 2 10.92 -8.54 8.64
N LEU A 3 10.20 -7.73 7.86
CA LEU A 3 9.82 -6.36 8.22
C LEU A 3 9.14 -6.25 9.59
N LYS A 4 8.25 -7.19 9.94
CA LYS A 4 7.54 -7.17 11.23
C LYS A 4 8.39 -7.69 12.40
N TRP A 5 9.19 -8.73 12.18
CA TRP A 5 9.80 -9.48 13.28
C TRP A 5 10.95 -8.71 13.93
N ARG A 6 11.81 -8.05 13.14
CA ARG A 6 12.98 -7.34 13.66
C ARG A 6 12.70 -5.90 14.07
N THR A 7 11.70 -5.25 13.46
CA THR A 7 11.45 -3.82 13.68
C THR A 7 10.34 -3.53 14.69
N GLY A 8 9.51 -4.53 15.01
CA GLY A 8 8.27 -4.32 15.79
C GLY A 8 7.16 -3.58 15.03
N ALA A 9 7.38 -3.21 13.76
CA ALA A 9 6.37 -2.54 12.95
C ALA A 9 5.16 -3.45 12.68
N GLN A 10 3.97 -2.86 12.67
CA GLN A 10 2.74 -3.57 12.32
C GLN A 10 2.41 -3.38 10.84
N ILE A 11 2.06 -4.47 10.18
CA ILE A 11 1.64 -4.46 8.77
C ILE A 11 0.12 -4.45 8.73
N ILE A 12 -0.45 -3.43 8.08
CA ILE A 12 -1.87 -3.33 7.81
C ILE A 12 -2.11 -3.63 6.32
N PRO A 13 -2.80 -4.73 5.98
CA PRO A 13 -2.99 -5.09 4.58
C PRO A 13 -4.02 -4.17 3.92
N ILE A 14 -3.66 -3.64 2.75
CA ILE A 14 -4.59 -3.02 1.81
C ILE A 14 -5.21 -4.14 0.98
N ARG A 15 -6.52 -4.35 1.13
CA ARG A 15 -7.22 -5.44 0.42
C ARG A 15 -7.57 -5.01 -1.00
N CYS A 16 -7.06 -5.75 -1.98
CA CYS A 16 -7.46 -5.65 -3.38
C CYS A 16 -8.36 -6.86 -3.74
N SER A 17 -9.18 -6.74 -4.79
CA SER A 17 -10.19 -7.74 -5.15
C SER A 17 -9.95 -8.28 -6.56
N SER A 18 -10.29 -9.56 -6.79
CA SER A 18 -10.27 -10.10 -8.16
C SER A 18 -11.29 -9.43 -9.08
N THR A 19 -12.37 -8.86 -8.52
CA THR A 19 -13.43 -8.16 -9.28
C THR A 19 -12.92 -6.95 -10.06
N ASN A 20 -11.80 -6.35 -9.65
CA ASN A 20 -11.12 -5.27 -10.37
C ASN A 20 -9.69 -5.65 -10.74
N SER A 21 -9.41 -6.94 -10.96
CA SER A 21 -8.08 -7.45 -11.33
C SER A 21 -6.98 -7.06 -10.33
N PHE A 22 -7.32 -7.02 -9.04
CA PHE A 22 -6.44 -6.64 -7.92
C PHE A 22 -5.84 -5.23 -8.05
N ARG A 23 -6.49 -4.34 -8.81
CA ARG A 23 -6.06 -2.95 -9.00
C ARG A 23 -6.23 -2.15 -7.71
N LEU A 24 -5.31 -1.22 -7.48
CA LEU A 24 -5.35 -0.36 -6.30
C LEU A 24 -6.52 0.65 -6.43
N THR A 25 -7.21 0.90 -5.33
CA THR A 25 -8.29 1.90 -5.29
C THR A 25 -8.15 2.81 -4.09
N LYS A 26 -8.60 4.06 -4.24
CA LYS A 26 -8.65 5.03 -3.13
C LYS A 26 -9.42 4.49 -1.92
N THR A 27 -10.58 3.86 -2.17
CA THR A 27 -11.39 3.26 -1.11
C THR A 27 -10.65 2.15 -0.34
N ALA A 28 -9.80 1.35 -1.01
CA ALA A 28 -8.99 0.36 -0.32
C ALA A 28 -7.93 1.00 0.58
N LEU A 29 -7.29 2.08 0.14
CA LEU A 29 -6.35 2.88 0.94
C LEU A 29 -7.04 3.48 2.18
N ASP A 30 -8.17 4.16 1.97
CA ASP A 30 -8.95 4.79 3.05
C ASP A 30 -9.39 3.75 4.10
N ASN A 31 -9.86 2.59 3.64
CA ASN A 31 -10.30 1.53 4.54
C ASN A 31 -9.15 0.94 5.36
N ALA A 32 -7.97 0.73 4.75
CA ALA A 32 -6.78 0.26 5.45
C ALA A 32 -6.30 1.29 6.48
N TYR A 33 -6.27 2.57 6.11
CA TYR A 33 -5.89 3.66 6.99
C TYR A 33 -6.84 3.79 8.19
N ARG A 34 -8.16 3.84 7.94
CA ARG A 34 -9.18 3.85 8.99
C ARG A 34 -9.08 2.64 9.92
N ARG A 35 -8.75 1.46 9.39
CA ARG A 35 -8.52 0.27 10.20
C ARG A 35 -7.30 0.44 11.11
N ALA A 36 -6.19 0.98 10.60
CA ALA A 36 -5.01 1.29 11.41
C ALA A 36 -5.34 2.28 12.54
N THR A 37 -6.08 3.35 12.23
CA THR A 37 -6.53 4.33 13.22
C THR A 37 -7.41 3.70 14.31
N LYS A 38 -8.36 2.82 13.94
CA LYS A 38 -9.19 2.09 14.91
C LYS A 38 -8.38 1.20 15.85
N LEU A 39 -7.28 0.64 15.36
CA LEU A 39 -6.33 -0.14 16.15
C LEU A 39 -5.36 0.75 16.96
N LYS A 40 -5.56 2.08 16.94
CA LYS A 40 -4.69 3.08 17.59
C LYS A 40 -3.23 2.99 17.12
N LEU A 41 -3.03 2.62 15.85
CA LEU A 41 -1.71 2.53 15.23
C LEU A 41 -1.42 3.82 14.46
N GLN A 42 -0.19 4.30 14.58
CA GLN A 42 0.29 5.39 13.75
C GLN A 42 0.84 4.84 12.43
N VAL A 43 0.19 5.17 11.32
CA VAL A 43 0.68 4.82 9.98
C VAL A 43 1.86 5.72 9.64
N LYS A 44 2.96 5.13 9.18
CA LYS A 44 4.19 5.86 8.80
C LYS A 44 4.46 5.84 7.30
N GLY A 45 3.92 4.87 6.59
CA GLY A 45 4.16 4.75 5.17
C GLY A 45 3.38 3.62 4.54
N ILE A 46 3.49 3.54 3.22
CA ILE A 46 2.95 2.50 2.37
C ILE A 46 4.12 1.83 1.64
N VAL A 47 4.09 0.51 1.59
CA VAL A 47 5.02 -0.30 0.82
C VAL A 47 4.27 -0.91 -0.35
N VAL A 48 4.80 -0.73 -1.56
CA VAL A 48 4.26 -1.31 -2.80
C VAL A 48 5.35 -2.08 -3.53
N THR A 49 4.95 -3.12 -4.26
CA THR A 49 5.82 -3.85 -5.21
C THR A 49 5.36 -3.51 -6.63
N ASN A 50 6.27 -2.99 -7.45
CA ASN A 50 5.97 -2.57 -8.82
C ASN A 50 7.18 -2.81 -9.75
N PRO A 51 7.14 -3.75 -10.72
CA PRO A 51 6.04 -4.65 -11.03
C PRO A 51 5.64 -5.55 -9.85
N SER A 52 4.34 -5.85 -9.75
CA SER A 52 3.77 -6.54 -8.60
C SER A 52 4.18 -8.02 -8.54
N ASN A 53 4.61 -8.46 -7.38
CA ASN A 53 4.76 -9.89 -7.04
C ASN A 53 3.65 -10.27 -6.05
N PRO A 54 2.78 -11.27 -6.33
CA PRO A 54 2.91 -12.31 -7.38
C PRO A 54 2.12 -12.04 -8.68
N LEU A 55 1.51 -10.87 -8.84
CA LEU A 55 0.55 -10.63 -9.95
C LEU A 55 1.21 -10.46 -11.32
N GLY A 56 2.49 -10.09 -11.38
CA GLY A 56 3.22 -9.83 -12.62
C GLY A 56 2.73 -8.60 -13.38
N THR A 57 1.97 -7.72 -12.73
CA THR A 57 1.39 -6.51 -13.35
C THR A 57 2.08 -5.25 -12.86
N THR A 58 2.26 -4.28 -13.74
CA THR A 58 2.77 -2.95 -13.41
C THR A 58 1.61 -2.04 -13.01
N MET A 59 1.83 -1.18 -12.01
CA MET A 59 0.86 -0.15 -11.65
C MET A 59 0.66 0.83 -12.80
N THR A 60 -0.59 1.18 -13.07
CA THR A 60 -0.94 2.20 -14.07
C THR A 60 -0.66 3.60 -13.53
N SER A 61 -0.46 4.58 -14.42
CA SER A 61 -0.24 5.97 -14.02
C SER A 61 -1.36 6.51 -13.11
N ILE A 62 -2.61 6.11 -13.36
CA ILE A 62 -3.77 6.49 -12.53
C ILE A 62 -3.63 5.95 -11.09
N GLU A 63 -3.16 4.72 -10.94
CA GLU A 63 -2.93 4.11 -9.62
C GLU A 63 -1.77 4.78 -8.88
N LEU A 64 -0.70 5.12 -9.61
CA LEU A 64 0.43 5.86 -9.05
C LEU A 64 0.02 7.25 -8.58
N HIS A 65 -0.73 8.01 -9.38
CA HIS A 65 -1.28 9.31 -8.97
C HIS A 65 -2.19 9.17 -7.75
N THR A 66 -3.11 8.21 -7.77
CA THR A 66 -4.01 7.96 -6.62
C THR A 66 -3.22 7.64 -5.34
N LEU A 67 -2.13 6.89 -5.46
CA LEU A 67 -1.26 6.54 -4.34
C LEU A 67 -0.48 7.74 -3.83
N VAL A 68 0.13 8.52 -4.72
CA VAL A 68 0.93 9.71 -4.37
C VAL A 68 0.04 10.77 -3.70
N ASP A 69 -1.13 11.07 -4.28
CA ASP A 69 -2.09 12.02 -3.71
C ASP A 69 -2.51 11.61 -2.28
N PHE A 70 -2.74 10.31 -2.07
CA PHE A 70 -3.08 9.78 -0.76
C PHE A 70 -1.94 9.93 0.26
N ILE A 71 -0.71 9.67 -0.18
CA ILE A 71 0.48 9.74 0.65
C ILE A 71 0.80 11.18 1.04
N GLU A 72 0.71 12.12 0.09
CA GLU A 72 0.88 13.55 0.34
C GLU A 72 -0.17 14.07 1.33
N ALA A 73 -1.44 13.76 1.10
CA ALA A 73 -2.54 14.22 1.97
C ALA A 73 -2.42 13.73 3.43
N ASN A 74 -1.76 12.60 3.66
CA ASN A 74 -1.59 12.01 4.99
C ASN A 74 -0.15 12.14 5.53
N ASN A 75 0.75 12.84 4.81
CA ASN A 75 2.16 12.98 5.13
C ASN A 75 2.85 11.65 5.46
N LEU A 76 2.73 10.68 4.54
CA LEU A 76 3.25 9.32 4.69
C LEU A 76 4.53 9.12 3.85
N HIS A 77 5.32 8.11 4.19
CA HIS A 77 6.40 7.65 3.31
C HIS A 77 5.87 6.69 2.23
N LEU A 78 6.43 6.75 1.02
CA LEU A 78 6.28 5.72 -0.01
C LEU A 78 7.56 4.90 -0.10
N ILE A 79 7.45 3.58 0.01
CA ILE A 79 8.54 2.64 -0.29
C ILE A 79 8.10 1.81 -1.48
N CYS A 80 8.80 1.95 -2.61
CA CYS A 80 8.56 1.17 -3.82
C CYS A 80 9.65 0.10 -3.95
N ASP A 81 9.25 -1.16 -4.00
CA ASP A 81 10.12 -2.28 -4.31
C ASP A 81 10.02 -2.58 -5.81
N GLU A 82 11.03 -2.16 -6.55
CA GLU A 82 11.08 -2.16 -8.02
C GLU A 82 12.03 -3.22 -8.60
N ILE A 83 12.31 -4.29 -7.85
CA ILE A 83 13.31 -5.31 -8.22
C ILE A 83 13.04 -6.07 -9.54
N TYR A 84 11.84 -5.95 -10.12
CA TYR A 84 11.46 -6.59 -11.38
C TYR A 84 11.38 -5.60 -12.56
N SER A 85 11.91 -4.38 -12.39
CA SER A 85 11.92 -3.33 -13.43
C SER A 85 13.06 -3.48 -14.42
#